data_AF-A0A378N5U6-F1
#
_entry.id   AF-A0A378N5U6-F1
#
_cell.length_a   1.000
_cell.length_b   1.000
_cell.length_c   1.000
_cell.angle_alpha   90.00
_cell.angle_beta   90.00
_cell.angle_gamma   90.00
#
_symmetry.space_group_name_H-M   'P 1'
#
loop_
_entity.id
_entity.type
_entity.pdbx_description
1 polymer ?
#
loop_
_entity_poly.entity_id
_entity_poly.type
_entity_poly.pdbx_seq_one_letter_code
_entity_poly.pdbx_strand_id
1 'polypeptide(L)'
;MAYTTFSQHKNDQLKEPMFFGQNVNVARYDQQKYEIFEKLIEKQLSFFWRPEEVDVSQDRIDYAQLPEHEKAHFYQQFKIPNLVGFHSRA
;
A
#
# COMPACT_ATOMS: atom_id res chain seq x y z
N MET A 1 -18.24 20.57 6.02
CA MET A 1 -17.66 20.32 7.36
C MET A 1 -16.17 20.57 7.27
N ALA A 2 -15.59 21.34 8.20
CA ALA A 2 -14.15 21.49 8.25
C ALA A 2 -13.51 20.15 8.66
N TYR A 3 -12.39 19.80 8.04
CA TYR A 3 -11.61 18.64 8.44
C TYR A 3 -11.12 18.83 9.89
N THR A 4 -11.31 17.81 10.73
CA THR A 4 -10.76 17.76 12.09
C THR A 4 -9.98 16.47 12.28
N THR A 5 -8.83 16.55 12.93
CA THR A 5 -8.02 15.38 13.28
C THR A 5 -8.66 14.55 14.39
N PHE A 6 -9.45 15.19 15.25
CA PHE A 6 -10.16 14.53 16.35
C PHE A 6 -11.53 15.17 16.57
N SER A 7 -12.59 14.42 16.29
CA SER A 7 -13.96 14.85 16.59
C SER A 7 -14.32 14.57 18.05
N GLN A 8 -14.71 15.61 18.81
CA GLN A 8 -15.18 15.46 20.20
C GLN A 8 -16.62 14.91 20.29
N HIS A 9 -17.36 14.89 19.17
CA HIS A 9 -18.72 14.39 19.14
C HIS A 9 -18.73 12.86 19.18
N LYS A 10 -19.46 12.28 20.14
CA LYS A 10 -19.61 10.83 20.29
C LYS A 10 -20.54 10.30 19.21
N ASN A 11 -20.03 9.45 18.34
CA ASN A 11 -20.78 8.80 17.26
C ASN A 11 -20.71 7.27 17.34
N ASP A 12 -21.64 6.61 16.66
CA ASP A 12 -21.66 5.16 16.49
C ASP A 12 -20.95 4.78 15.18
N GLN A 13 -19.68 4.39 15.31
CA GLN A 13 -18.79 4.10 14.19
C GLN A 13 -19.30 2.95 13.29
N LEU A 14 -20.18 2.06 13.79
CA LEU A 14 -20.76 0.96 13.00
C LEU A 14 -21.88 1.45 12.05
N LYS A 15 -22.40 2.65 12.27
CA LYS A 15 -23.48 3.23 11.46
C LYS A 15 -23.00 4.25 10.44
N GLU A 16 -21.84 4.88 10.68
CA GLU A 16 -21.25 5.88 9.79
C GLU A 16 -21.03 5.36 8.36
N PRO A 17 -21.29 6.16 7.31
CA PRO A 17 -20.90 5.81 5.95
C PRO A 17 -19.38 5.72 5.82
N MET A 18 -18.90 4.96 4.83
CA MET A 18 -17.46 4.77 4.61
C MET A 18 -16.74 6.08 4.27
N PHE A 19 -17.42 6.99 3.57
CA PHE A 19 -16.89 8.28 3.15
C PHE A 19 -17.86 9.39 3.52
N PHE A 20 -17.32 10.60 3.70
CA PHE A 20 -18.08 11.84 3.94
C PHE A 20 -18.95 11.85 5.22
N GLY A 21 -18.74 10.88 6.13
CA GLY A 21 -19.32 10.87 7.47
C GLY A 21 -18.51 11.71 8.47
N GLN A 22 -18.73 11.49 9.75
CA GLN A 22 -17.92 12.15 10.79
C GLN A 22 -16.47 11.62 10.76
N ASN A 23 -15.49 12.53 10.86
CA ASN A 23 -14.07 12.14 10.97
C ASN A 23 -13.85 11.21 12.17
N VAL A 24 -12.93 10.25 11.99
CA VAL A 24 -12.56 9.27 13.02
C VAL A 24 -12.00 9.99 14.24
N ASN A 25 -12.50 9.60 15.42
CA ASN A 25 -12.04 10.10 16.71
C ASN A 25 -11.08 9.10 17.38
N VAL A 26 -11.51 7.86 17.55
CA VAL A 26 -10.74 6.78 18.16
C VAL A 26 -10.43 5.73 17.11
N ALA A 27 -9.14 5.47 16.87
CA ALA A 27 -8.68 4.35 16.07
C ALA A 27 -8.79 3.06 16.89
N ARG A 28 -9.79 2.23 16.58
CA ARG A 28 -10.08 0.95 17.26
C ARG A 28 -10.25 -0.17 16.25
N TYR A 29 -9.86 -1.39 16.63
CA TYR A 29 -9.82 -2.58 15.79
C TYR A 29 -10.55 -3.79 16.42
N ASP A 30 -11.32 -3.55 17.48
CA ASP A 30 -12.11 -4.58 18.17
C ASP A 30 -13.51 -4.76 17.56
N GLN A 31 -13.99 -3.77 16.80
CA GLN A 31 -15.26 -3.82 16.08
C GLN A 31 -15.14 -3.08 14.73
N GLN A 32 -15.65 -3.69 13.66
CA GLN A 32 -15.61 -3.11 12.31
C GLN A 32 -16.98 -3.13 11.68
N LYS A 33 -17.34 -2.03 11.01
CA LYS A 33 -18.52 -2.01 10.12
C LYS A 33 -18.34 -2.94 8.92
N TYR A 34 -17.10 -3.05 8.43
CA TYR A 34 -16.72 -3.88 7.29
C TYR A 34 -15.47 -4.70 7.66
N GLU A 35 -15.67 -5.94 8.08
CA GLU A 35 -14.57 -6.85 8.50
C GLU A 35 -13.52 -7.10 7.42
N ILE A 36 -13.85 -6.90 6.14
CA ILE A 36 -12.93 -7.12 5.03
C ILE A 36 -11.67 -6.26 5.15
N PHE A 37 -11.79 -5.02 5.64
CA PHE A 37 -10.64 -4.15 5.78
C PHE A 37 -9.70 -4.62 6.90
N GLU A 38 -10.23 -5.15 8.00
CA GLU A 38 -9.41 -5.76 9.05
C GLU A 38 -8.63 -6.95 8.49
N LYS A 39 -9.31 -7.86 7.78
CA LYS A 39 -8.69 -9.02 7.13
C LYS A 39 -7.62 -8.60 6.12
N LEU A 40 -7.82 -7.51 5.39
CA LEU A 40 -6.83 -6.97 4.47
C LEU A 40 -5.63 -6.34 5.20
N ILE A 41 -5.84 -5.65 6.32
CA ILE A 41 -4.77 -5.10 7.15
C ILE A 41 -3.92 -6.23 7.72
N GLU A 42 -4.53 -7.24 8.34
CA GLU A 42 -3.83 -8.42 8.87
C GLU A 42 -3.04 -9.14 7.78
N LYS A 43 -3.66 -9.33 6.60
CA LYS A 43 -3.00 -9.97 5.47
C LYS A 43 -1.85 -9.13 4.92
N GLN A 44 -1.99 -7.81 4.84
CA GLN A 44 -0.91 -6.91 4.42
C GLN A 44 0.27 -6.94 5.39
N LEU A 45 0.01 -6.97 6.69
CA LEU A 45 1.04 -7.14 7.73
C LEU A 45 1.72 -8.51 7.61
N SER A 46 0.97 -9.56 7.28
CA SER A 46 1.53 -10.91 7.06
C SER A 46 2.46 -11.00 5.86
N PHE A 47 2.32 -10.10 4.87
CA PHE A 47 3.17 -10.02 3.69
C PHE A 47 4.34 -9.06 3.86
N PHE A 48 4.69 -8.69 5.09
CA PHE A 48 5.85 -7.85 5.33
C PHE A 48 7.15 -8.59 4.95
N TRP A 49 7.88 -8.03 4.00
CA TRP A 49 9.20 -8.47 3.57
C TRP A 49 10.06 -7.25 3.26
N ARG A 50 11.37 -7.39 3.35
CA ARG A 50 12.30 -6.30 3.02
C ARG A 50 13.00 -6.57 1.69
N PRO A 51 13.12 -5.57 0.79
CA PRO A 51 13.83 -5.75 -0.49
C PRO A 51 15.24 -6.31 -0.36
N GLU A 52 15.96 -5.96 0.72
CA GLU A 52 17.33 -6.44 0.97
C GLU A 52 17.40 -7.92 1.35
N GLU A 53 16.28 -8.57 1.64
CA GLU A 53 16.19 -10.02 1.95
C GLU A 53 16.24 -10.88 0.68
N VAL A 54 16.06 -10.28 -0.50
CA VAL A 54 16.12 -10.98 -1.78
C VAL A 54 17.50 -10.74 -2.41
N ASP A 55 18.27 -11.80 -2.60
CA ASP A 55 19.55 -11.73 -3.29
C ASP A 55 19.35 -11.47 -4.79
N VAL A 56 19.95 -10.39 -5.28
CA VAL A 56 19.92 -9.94 -6.68
C VAL A 56 21.33 -9.84 -7.28
N SER A 57 22.32 -10.53 -6.67
CA SER A 57 23.72 -10.42 -7.08
C SER A 57 23.97 -10.94 -8.51
N GLN A 58 23.15 -11.90 -8.97
CA GLN A 58 23.28 -12.50 -10.30
C GLN A 58 22.62 -11.65 -11.41
N ASP A 59 21.59 -10.87 -11.08
CA ASP A 59 20.82 -10.05 -12.04
C ASP A 59 21.69 -9.12 -12.87
N ARG A 60 22.82 -8.63 -12.32
CA ARG A 60 23.77 -7.79 -13.06
C ARG A 60 24.43 -8.54 -14.22
N ILE A 61 24.82 -9.79 -13.99
CA ILE A 61 25.50 -10.61 -15.01
C ILE A 61 24.48 -10.99 -16.09
N ASP A 62 23.30 -11.42 -15.66
CA ASP A 62 22.22 -11.83 -16.57
C ASP A 62 21.77 -10.66 -17.45
N TYR A 63 21.55 -9.48 -16.85
CA TYR A 63 21.20 -8.28 -17.61
C TYR A 63 22.28 -7.89 -18.64
N ALA A 64 23.56 -8.07 -18.32
CA ALA A 64 24.64 -7.78 -19.26
C ALA A 64 24.66 -8.74 -20.47
N GLN A 65 24.28 -10.01 -20.26
CA GLN A 65 24.23 -11.05 -21.28
C GLN A 65 22.99 -10.95 -22.19
N LEU A 66 21.95 -10.21 -21.80
CA LEU A 66 20.75 -10.03 -22.62
C LEU A 66 21.06 -9.32 -23.96
N PRO A 67 20.40 -9.72 -25.05
CA PRO A 67 20.35 -8.96 -26.30
C PRO A 67 19.81 -7.54 -26.10
N GLU A 68 20.25 -6.59 -26.93
CA GLU A 68 19.89 -5.17 -26.81
C GLU A 68 18.37 -4.91 -26.80
N HIS A 69 17.62 -5.66 -27.61
CA HIS A 69 16.16 -5.53 -27.66
C HIS A 69 15.47 -6.02 -26.38
N GLU A 70 16.02 -7.05 -25.72
CA GLU A 70 15.50 -7.58 -24.45
C GLU A 70 15.86 -6.66 -23.28
N LYS A 71 17.06 -6.05 -23.31
CA LYS A 71 17.48 -5.03 -22.32
C LYS A 71 16.53 -3.84 -22.27
N ALA A 72 16.16 -3.31 -23.44
CA ALA A 72 15.24 -2.18 -23.54
C ALA A 72 13.84 -2.54 -23.01
N HIS A 73 13.36 -3.74 -23.32
CA HIS A 73 12.07 -4.22 -22.83
C HIS A 73 12.07 -4.43 -21.30
N PHE A 74 13.10 -5.08 -20.76
CA PHE A 74 13.27 -5.32 -19.33
C PHE A 74 13.33 -3.99 -18.54
N TYR A 75 14.07 -3.00 -19.07
CA TYR A 75 14.16 -1.68 -18.44
C TYR A 75 12.81 -0.94 -18.42
N GLN A 76 12.02 -1.02 -19.49
CA GLN A 76 10.69 -0.41 -19.51
C GLN A 76 9.73 -1.06 -18.51
N GLN A 77 9.77 -2.39 -18.39
CA GLN A 77 8.98 -3.13 -17.40
C GLN A 77 9.37 -2.77 -15.96
N PHE A 78 10.64 -2.46 -15.70
CA PHE A 78 11.07 -1.97 -14.38
C PHE A 78 10.67 -0.52 -14.12
N LYS A 79 10.69 0.35 -15.14
CA LYS A 79 10.44 1.79 -14.99
C LYS A 79 8.99 2.10 -14.62
N ILE A 80 8.02 1.41 -15.21
CA ILE A 80 6.59 1.72 -15.02
C ILE A 80 6.14 1.48 -13.56
N PRO A 81 6.40 0.30 -12.94
CA PRO A 81 6.06 0.06 -11.55
C PRO A 81 6.75 1.02 -10.59
N ASN A 82 8.01 1.41 -10.87
CA ASN A 82 8.70 2.40 -10.06
C ASN A 82 8.03 3.77 -10.13
N LEU A 83 7.68 4.25 -11.32
CA LEU A 83 6.97 5.53 -11.47
C LEU A 83 5.64 5.53 -10.71
N VAL A 84 4.86 4.46 -10.84
CA VAL A 84 3.56 4.29 -10.16
C VAL A 84 3.74 4.15 -8.65
N GLY A 85 4.73 3.36 -8.21
CA GLY A 85 5.04 3.15 -6.79
C GLY A 85 5.56 4.42 -6.10
N PHE A 86 6.35 5.24 -6.77
CA PHE A 86 6.79 6.55 -6.26
C PHE A 86 5.63 7.54 -6.12
N HIS A 87 4.69 7.57 -7.07
CA HIS A 87 3.50 8.43 -6.96
C HIS A 87 2.52 7.98 -5.87
N SER A 88 2.58 6.71 -5.45
CA SER A 88 1.76 6.18 -4.35
C SER A 88 2.35 6.41 -2.95
N ARG A 89 3.61 6.86 -2.83
CA ARG A 89 4.30 7.13 -1.56
C ARG A 89 4.50 8.63 -1.25
N ALA A 90 4.07 9.52 -2.15
CA ALA A 90 4.14 10.97 -2.00
C ALA A 90 2.80 11.57 -1.55
#